data_AF-A0A953NMK5-F1
#
_entry.id   AF-A0A953NMK5-F1
#
_cell.length_a   1.000
_cell.length_b   1.000
_cell.length_c   1.000
_cell.angle_alpha   90.00
_cell.angle_beta   90.00
_cell.angle_gamma   90.00
#
_symmetry.space_group_name_H-M   'P 1'
#
loop_
_entity.id
_entity.type
_entity.pdbx_description
1 polymer ?
#
loop_
_entity_poly.entity_id
_entity_poly.type
_entity_poly.pdbx_seq_one_letter_code
_entity_poly.pdbx_strand_id
1 'polypeptide(L)'
;MASQGSEPGKRPGSVARQFALATELPFLLVGGVVAGGFLGYLLDRWWHTKPVLMILLGAVGFFVSLRDLLRRLQKDDPDIPTKSGP
;
A
#
# COMPACT_ATOMS: atom_id res chain seq x y z
N MET A 1 26.50 22.20 32.38
CA MET A 1 25.74 22.14 31.11
C MET A 1 26.02 20.79 30.48
N ALA A 2 25.19 19.78 30.80
CA ALA A 2 25.40 18.41 30.34
C ALA A 2 24.47 18.11 29.16
N SER A 3 25.10 17.68 28.07
CA SER A 3 24.52 17.29 26.80
C SER A 3 23.37 16.29 26.97
N GLN A 4 22.21 16.60 26.41
CA GLN A 4 21.15 15.63 26.16
C GLN A 4 21.64 14.64 25.10
N GLY A 5 22.15 13.50 25.56
CA GLY A 5 22.20 12.29 24.76
C GLY A 5 20.79 11.74 24.63
N SER A 6 20.16 11.95 23.47
CA SER A 6 18.89 11.33 23.12
C SER A 6 19.08 9.83 22.89
N GLU A 7 18.71 9.03 23.89
CA GLU A 7 18.56 7.58 23.77
C GLU A 7 17.44 7.21 22.76
N PRO A 8 17.53 6.06 22.07
CA PRO A 8 16.56 5.65 21.06
C PRO A 8 15.27 5.15 21.72
N GLY A 9 14.43 6.07 22.15
CA GLY A 9 13.07 5.77 22.60
C GLY A 9 12.26 5.15 21.47
N LYS A 10 11.81 3.90 21.64
CA LYS A 10 10.76 3.28 20.83
C LYS A 10 9.57 4.24 20.78
N ARG A 11 9.40 4.92 19.65
CA ARG A 11 8.33 5.90 19.46
C ARG A 11 6.99 5.16 19.58
N PRO A 12 6.09 5.54 20.50
CA PRO A 12 4.77 4.89 20.61
C PRO A 12 3.95 4.97 19.31
N GLY A 13 4.28 5.91 18.42
CA GLY A 13 3.73 5.97 17.06
C GLY A 13 4.19 4.85 16.12
N SER A 14 5.28 4.13 16.41
CA SER A 14 5.80 3.06 15.53
C SER A 14 4.87 1.84 15.51
N VAL A 15 4.43 1.39 16.68
CA VAL A 15 3.52 0.23 16.81
C VAL A 15 2.15 0.58 16.25
N ALA A 16 1.60 1.75 16.62
CA ALA A 16 0.34 2.23 16.07
C ALA A 16 0.38 2.37 14.53
N ARG A 17 1.50 2.86 13.97
CA ARG A 17 1.69 2.96 12.52
C ARG A 17 1.87 1.60 11.84
N GLN A 18 2.55 0.65 12.47
CA GLN A 18 2.64 -0.73 11.97
C GLN A 18 1.27 -1.42 11.96
N PHE A 19 0.45 -1.21 12.99
CA PHE A 19 -0.94 -1.70 13.02
C PHE A 19 -1.82 -1.01 11.99
N ALA A 20 -1.67 0.31 11.81
CA ALA A 20 -2.39 1.04 10.78
C ALA A 20 -2.03 0.54 9.38
N LEU A 21 -0.74 0.36 9.07
CA LEU A 21 -0.29 -0.23 7.81
C LEU A 21 -0.84 -1.65 7.64
N ALA A 22 -0.73 -2.52 8.65
CA ALA A 22 -1.26 -3.88 8.60
C ALA A 22 -2.77 -3.92 8.29
N THR A 23 -3.53 -2.94 8.78
CA THR A 23 -4.98 -2.86 8.58
C THR A 23 -5.32 -2.23 7.23
N GLU A 24 -4.57 -1.22 6.78
CA GLU A 24 -4.82 -0.53 5.51
C GLU A 24 -4.41 -1.35 4.29
N LEU A 25 -3.34 -2.16 4.40
CA LEU A 25 -2.83 -3.00 3.31
C LEU A 25 -3.91 -3.88 2.63
N PRO A 26 -4.71 -4.68 3.36
CA PRO A 26 -5.77 -5.49 2.74
C PRO A 26 -6.90 -4.62 2.16
N PHE A 27 -7.26 -3.50 2.80
CA PHE A 27 -8.30 -2.60 2.30
C PHE A 27 -7.89 -1.91 0.99
N LEU A 28 -6.63 -1.52 0.84
CA LEU A 28 -6.09 -0.97 -0.41
C LEU A 28 -6.19 -1.99 -1.55
N LEU A 29 -5.84 -3.24 -1.26
CA LEU A 29 -5.90 -4.33 -2.23
C LEU A 29 -7.36 -4.61 -2.67
N VAL A 30 -8.27 -4.78 -1.70
CA VAL A 30 -9.69 -5.01 -1.96
C VAL A 30 -10.31 -3.82 -2.68
N GLY A 31 -9.95 -2.60 -2.30
CA GLY A 31 -10.45 -1.36 -2.89
C GLY A 31 -10.22 -1.30 -4.40
N GLY A 32 -9.00 -1.62 -4.87
CA GLY A 32 -8.73 -1.62 -6.31
C GLY A 32 -9.38 -2.76 -7.08
N VAL A 33 -9.53 -3.95 -6.47
CA VAL A 33 -10.29 -5.05 -7.08
C VAL A 33 -11.76 -4.68 -7.25
N VAL A 34 -12.38 -4.13 -6.20
CA VAL A 34 -13.77 -3.72 -6.22
C VAL A 34 -13.98 -2.57 -7.21
N ALA A 35 -13.11 -1.56 -7.19
CA ALA A 35 -13.19 -0.45 -8.13
C ALA A 35 -13.02 -0.91 -9.60
N GLY A 36 -12.01 -1.74 -9.87
CA GLY A 36 -11.77 -2.29 -11.21
C GLY A 36 -12.89 -3.23 -11.68
N GLY A 37 -13.33 -4.14 -10.82
CA GLY A 37 -14.43 -5.06 -11.12
C GLY A 37 -15.76 -4.33 -11.31
N PHE A 38 -16.05 -3.31 -10.50
CA PHE A 38 -17.24 -2.47 -10.67
C PHE A 38 -17.20 -1.71 -11.98
N LEU A 39 -16.06 -1.10 -12.32
CA LEU A 39 -15.89 -0.38 -13.58
C LEU A 39 -16.04 -1.32 -14.79
N GLY A 40 -15.46 -2.52 -14.71
CA GLY A 40 -15.61 -3.55 -15.73
C GLY A 40 -17.03 -4.11 -15.83
N TYR A 41 -17.76 -4.19 -14.72
CA TYR A 41 -19.18 -4.58 -14.71
C TYR A 41 -20.07 -3.54 -15.41
N LEU A 42 -19.83 -2.25 -15.19
CA LEU A 42 -20.55 -1.19 -15.91
C LEU A 42 -20.28 -1.28 -17.42
N LEU A 43 -19.03 -1.56 -17.79
CA LEU A 43 -18.61 -1.71 -19.18
C LEU A 43 -19.24 -2.95 -19.85
N ASP A 44 -19.21 -4.10 -19.16
CA ASP A 44 -19.87 -5.33 -19.61
C ASP A 44 -21.38 -5.12 -19.78
N ARG A 45 -22.01 -4.33 -18.89
CA ARG A 45 -23.45 -4.02 -18.96
C ARG A 45 -23.79 -3.12 -20.15
N TRP A 46 -22.91 -2.20 -20.53
CA TRP A 46 -23.10 -1.32 -21.68
C TRP A 46 -22.93 -2.05 -23.01
N TRP A 47 -22.00 -3.00 -23.09
CA TRP A 47 -21.70 -3.72 -24.33
C TRP A 47 -22.42 -5.07 -24.45
N HIS A 48 -23.31 -5.41 -23.51
CA HIS A 48 -23.94 -6.73 -23.41
C HIS A 48 -22.94 -7.89 -23.50
N THR A 49 -21.68 -7.64 -23.12
CA THR A 49 -20.60 -8.61 -23.20
C THR A 49 -20.72 -9.54 -22.00
N LYS A 50 -20.35 -10.81 -22.18
CA LYS A 50 -20.14 -11.76 -21.07
C LYS A 50 -19.18 -11.13 -20.04
N PRO A 51 -19.16 -11.58 -18.75
CA PRO A 51 -18.46 -10.92 -17.63
C PRO A 51 -16.92 -10.96 -17.75
N VAL A 52 -16.39 -10.47 -18.87
CA VAL A 52 -15.01 -10.58 -19.32
C VAL A 52 -14.29 -9.28 -18.98
N LEU A 53 -14.92 -8.12 -19.22
CA LEU A 53 -14.32 -6.83 -18.85
C LEU A 53 -14.29 -6.68 -17.33
N MET A 54 -15.31 -7.15 -16.62
CA MET A 54 -15.31 -7.23 -15.15
C MET A 54 -14.08 -8.00 -14.63
N ILE A 55 -13.80 -9.18 -15.18
CA ILE A 55 -12.66 -10.00 -14.74
C ILE A 55 -11.33 -9.34 -15.13
N LEU A 56 -11.21 -8.82 -16.36
CA LEU A 56 -10.00 -8.15 -16.82
C LEU A 56 -9.70 -6.88 -16.00
N LEU A 57 -10.68 -5.99 -15.83
CA LEU A 57 -10.49 -4.76 -15.07
C LEU A 57 -10.33 -5.04 -13.57
N GLY A 58 -11.01 -6.05 -13.03
CA GLY A 58 -10.77 -6.52 -11.67
C GLY A 58 -9.34 -7.02 -11.46
N ALA A 59 -8.81 -7.81 -12.40
CA ALA A 59 -7.43 -8.29 -12.36
C ALA A 59 -6.41 -7.15 -12.52
N VAL A 60 -6.70 -6.16 -13.38
CA VAL A 60 -5.86 -4.96 -13.51
C VAL A 60 -5.89 -4.13 -12.21
N GLY A 61 -7.07 -3.93 -11.62
CA GLY A 61 -7.24 -3.24 -10.35
C GLY A 61 -6.50 -3.93 -9.20
N PHE A 62 -6.51 -5.26 -9.17
CA PHE A 62 -5.67 -6.05 -8.27
C PHE A 62 -4.18 -5.76 -8.47
N PHE A 63 -3.71 -5.84 -9.72
CA PHE A 63 -2.29 -5.70 -10.04
C PHE A 63 -1.75 -4.30 -9.73
N VAL A 64 -2.54 -3.26 -10.01
CA VAL A 64 -2.20 -1.88 -9.66
C VAL A 64 -2.09 -1.71 -8.14
N SER A 65 -3.07 -2.23 -7.39
CA SER A 65 -3.09 -2.12 -5.93
C SER A 65 -1.95 -2.91 -5.29
N LEU A 66 -1.68 -4.11 -5.80
CA LEU A 66 -0.57 -4.94 -5.37
C LEU A 66 0.77 -4.26 -5.66
N ARG A 67 0.96 -3.71 -6.85
CA ARG A 67 2.18 -2.96 -7.21
C ARG A 67 2.38 -1.75 -6.29
N ASP A 68 1.32 -1.00 -5.99
CA ASP A 68 1.40 0.13 -5.08
C ASP A 68 1.74 -0.33 -3.65
N LEU A 69 1.19 -1.46 -3.22
CA LEU A 69 1.51 -2.13 -1.96
C LEU A 69 2.99 -2.46 -1.84
N LEU A 70 3.54 -3.20 -2.82
CA LEU A 70 4.96 -3.59 -2.82
C LEU A 70 5.86 -2.35 -2.88
N ARG A 71 5.48 -1.33 -3.65
CA ARG A 71 6.23 -0.08 -3.74
C ARG A 71 6.29 0.66 -2.41
N ARG A 72 5.20 0.66 -1.64
CA ARG A 72 5.16 1.28 -0.30
C ARG A 72 6.08 0.52 0.66
N LEU A 73 6.02 -0.81 0.66
CA LEU A 73 6.88 -1.64 1.51
C LEU A 73 8.36 -1.48 1.19
N GLN A 74 8.73 -1.34 -0.09
CA GLN A 74 10.12 -1.12 -0.50
C GLN A 74 10.65 0.28 -0.16
N LYS A 75 9.76 1.27 0.00
CA LYS A 75 10.16 2.66 0.26
C LYS A 75 10.37 2.97 1.75
N ASP A 76 10.01 2.03 2.63
CA ASP A 76 10.20 2.14 4.07
C ASP A 76 11.60 1.68 4.55
N ASP A 77 12.55 1.39 3.65
CA ASP A 77 13.96 1.22 4.01
C ASP A 77 14.57 2.57 4.43
N PRO A 78 14.90 2.78 5.72
CA PRO A 78 15.46 4.03 6.18
C PRO A 78 16.91 4.13 5.72
N ASP A 79 17.27 5.27 5.15
CA ASP A 79 18.65 5.67 4.89
C ASP A 79 19.51 5.38 6.13
N ILE A 80 20.37 4.36 6.06
CA ILE A 80 21.39 4.12 7.07
C ILE A 80 22.34 5.32 6.97
N PRO A 81 22.46 6.18 8.00
CA PRO A 81 23.43 7.26 7.97
C PRO A 81 24.81 6.60 7.97
N THR A 82 25.45 6.57 6.80
CA THR A 82 26.87 6.27 6.65
C THR A 82 27.61 7.29 7.51
N LYS A 83 28.10 6.83 8.67
CA LYS A 83 29.00 7.60 9.52
C LYS A 83 30.17 8.08 8.66
N SER A 84 30.20 9.37 8.33
CA SER A 84 31.45 10.08 8.07
C SER A 84 32.19 10.17 9.41
N GLY A 85 33.22 9.35 9.55
CA GLY A 85 34.17 9.43 10.65
C GLY A 85 34.99 10.73 10.59
N PRO A 86 35.60 11.13 11.72
CA PRO A 86 36.34 12.39 11.86
C PRO A 86 37.59 12.44 10.99
#